data_AF-A0A815Y5X3-F1
#
_entry.id   AF-A0A815Y5X3-F1
#
_cell.length_a   1.000
_cell.length_b   1.000
_cell.length_c   1.000
_cell.angle_alpha   90.00
_cell.angle_beta   90.00
_cell.angle_gamma   90.00
#
_symmetry.space_group_name_H-M   'P 1'
#
loop_
_entity.id
_entity.type
_entity.pdbx_description
1 polymer ?
#
loop_
_entity_poly.entity_id
_entity_poly.type
_entity_poly.pdbx_seq_one_letter_code
_entity_poly.pdbx_strand_id
1 'polypeptide(L)'
;IIERFKRRTTSDIFQIHIHYDTSIKKLLKDEQKLIKEAVQAATNYWSKTIRPKYKLNNPIRLTRQCPSRKMFIVERNYSIHYCSEKCLDETHCGDIIVPEEHLQQCYICKNHQKCDPIGTQGPGVNTEFILYVSV
;
A
#
# COMPACT_ATOMS: atom_id res chain seq x y z
N ILE A 1 25.15 -25.19 20.91
CA ILE A 1 24.16 -25.54 19.85
C ILE A 1 24.33 -24.52 18.74
N ILE A 2 24.96 -24.90 17.64
CA ILE A 2 25.20 -24.00 16.50
C ILE A 2 23.90 -23.97 15.70
N GLU A 3 23.18 -22.84 15.74
CA GLU A 3 22.04 -22.63 14.84
C GLU A 3 22.56 -22.58 13.41
N ARG A 4 22.31 -23.67 12.67
CA ARG A 4 22.43 -23.70 11.22
C ARG A 4 21.55 -22.59 10.65
N PHE A 5 22.17 -21.51 10.15
CA PHE A 5 21.52 -20.61 9.20
C PHE A 5 21.15 -21.42 7.96
N LYS A 6 19.93 -21.95 7.95
CA LYS A 6 19.33 -22.54 6.77
C LYS A 6 19.15 -21.38 5.78
N ARG A 7 20.08 -21.22 4.83
CA ARG A 7 19.85 -20.40 3.63
C ARG A 7 18.55 -20.92 3.02
N ARG A 8 17.45 -20.18 3.21
CA ARG A 8 16.20 -20.49 2.54
C ARG A 8 16.41 -20.20 1.07
N THR A 9 16.40 -21.24 0.26
CA THR A 9 16.21 -21.17 -1.19
C THR A 9 14.75 -20.82 -1.42
N THR A 10 14.39 -19.55 -1.30
CA THR A 10 13.07 -19.09 -1.70
C THR A 10 13.25 -18.27 -2.96
N SER A 11 12.94 -18.90 -4.10
CA SER A 11 12.66 -18.21 -5.34
C SER A 11 11.34 -17.45 -5.16
N ASP A 12 11.42 -16.35 -4.42
CA ASP A 12 10.29 -15.46 -4.25
C ASP A 12 10.58 -14.24 -5.12
N ILE A 13 9.95 -14.25 -6.29
CA ILE A 13 9.90 -13.09 -7.17
C ILE A 13 9.23 -11.98 -6.37
N PHE A 14 9.90 -10.83 -6.25
CA PHE A 14 9.31 -9.65 -5.61
C PHE A 14 8.13 -9.20 -6.46
N GLN A 15 6.89 -9.39 -5.99
CA GLN A 15 5.72 -9.04 -6.79
C GLN A 15 5.39 -7.57 -6.60
N ILE A 16 5.16 -6.92 -7.73
CA ILE A 16 4.77 -5.51 -7.79
C ILE A 16 3.39 -5.47 -8.42
N HIS A 17 2.39 -5.05 -7.64
CA HIS A 17 1.08 -4.69 -8.17
C HIS A 17 1.14 -3.30 -8.80
N ILE A 18 0.72 -3.17 -10.05
CA ILE A 18 0.65 -1.89 -10.75
C ILE A 18 -0.80 -1.43 -10.77
N HIS A 19 -1.07 -0.26 -10.21
CA HIS A 19 -2.36 0.40 -10.25
C HIS A 19 -2.28 1.64 -11.15
N TYR A 20 -2.93 1.58 -12.32
CA TYR A 20 -3.01 2.73 -13.22
C TYR A 20 -4.22 3.60 -12.87
N ASP A 21 -3.96 4.87 -12.58
CA ASP A 21 -5.00 5.86 -12.38
C ASP A 21 -5.78 6.14 -13.68
N THR A 22 -6.98 6.71 -13.52
CA THR A 22 -7.85 7.12 -14.63
C THR A 22 -7.24 8.20 -15.53
N SER A 23 -6.28 9.02 -15.04
CA SER A 23 -5.50 9.96 -15.83
C SER A 23 -4.87 9.32 -17.07
N ILE A 24 -4.35 8.09 -16.94
CA ILE A 24 -3.75 7.35 -18.05
C ILE A 24 -4.74 7.09 -19.17
N LYS A 25 -6.03 6.84 -18.84
CA LYS A 25 -7.07 6.58 -19.85
C LYS A 25 -7.39 7.81 -20.70
N LYS A 26 -7.02 9.02 -20.25
CA LYS A 26 -7.28 10.28 -20.95
C LYS A 26 -6.25 10.57 -22.05
N LEU A 27 -5.12 9.85 -22.05
CA LEU A 27 -4.04 10.01 -23.02
C LEU A 27 -4.36 9.38 -24.38
N LEU A 28 -3.59 9.76 -25.40
CA LEU A 28 -3.62 9.08 -26.71
C LEU A 28 -3.13 7.63 -26.57
N LYS A 29 -3.57 6.75 -27.49
CA LYS A 29 -3.24 5.32 -27.44
C LYS A 29 -1.73 5.05 -27.43
N ASP A 30 -0.96 5.82 -28.20
CA ASP A 30 0.49 5.65 -28.30
C ASP A 30 1.20 6.07 -27.01
N GLU A 31 0.73 7.14 -26.35
CA GLU A 31 1.23 7.58 -25.04
C GLU A 31 0.91 6.54 -23.95
N GLN A 32 -0.33 6.03 -23.93
CA GLN A 32 -0.72 4.95 -23.02
C GLN A 32 0.18 3.71 -23.20
N LYS A 33 0.45 3.35 -24.46
CA LYS A 33 1.31 2.22 -24.80
C LYS A 33 2.73 2.46 -24.29
N LEU A 34 3.31 3.63 -24.58
CA LEU A 34 4.65 4.00 -24.13
C LEU A 34 4.78 3.91 -22.61
N ILE A 35 3.82 4.46 -21.85
CA ILE A 35 3.84 4.41 -20.39
C ILE A 35 3.76 2.97 -19.89
N LYS A 36 2.83 2.16 -20.43
CA LYS A 36 2.68 0.77 -20.02
C LYS A 36 3.93 -0.06 -20.30
N GLU A 37 4.57 0.15 -21.46
CA GLU A 37 5.82 -0.52 -21.81
C GLU A 37 6.97 -0.11 -20.88
N ALA A 38 7.11 1.19 -20.59
CA ALA A 38 8.14 1.70 -19.69
C ALA A 38 7.95 1.19 -18.25
N VAL A 39 6.72 1.23 -17.73
CA VAL A 39 6.39 0.70 -16.40
C VAL A 39 6.65 -0.79 -16.35
N GLN A 40 6.25 -1.56 -17.38
CA GLN A 40 6.50 -2.99 -17.42
C GLN A 40 7.99 -3.33 -17.46
N ALA A 41 8.79 -2.58 -18.23
CA ALA A 41 10.24 -2.76 -18.27
C ALA A 41 10.86 -2.51 -16.88
N ALA A 42 10.45 -1.43 -16.21
CA ALA A 42 10.93 -1.09 -14.87
C ALA A 42 10.53 -2.14 -13.82
N THR A 43 9.26 -2.56 -13.79
CA THR A 43 8.79 -3.55 -12.81
C THR A 43 9.39 -4.93 -13.07
N ASN A 44 9.61 -5.32 -14.33
CA ASN A 44 10.31 -6.57 -14.67
C ASN A 44 11.75 -6.60 -14.14
N TYR A 45 12.46 -5.47 -14.24
CA TYR A 45 13.80 -5.35 -13.68
C TYR A 45 13.76 -5.47 -12.15
N TRP A 46 12.96 -4.63 -11.48
CA TRP A 46 12.93 -4.57 -10.01
C TRP A 46 12.39 -5.85 -9.37
N SER A 47 11.42 -6.52 -9.99
CA SER A 47 10.89 -7.81 -9.49
C SER A 47 11.95 -8.92 -9.45
N LYS A 48 12.98 -8.84 -10.31
CA LYS A 48 14.09 -9.80 -10.37
C LYS A 48 15.27 -9.39 -9.50
N THR A 49 15.47 -8.08 -9.32
CA THR A 49 16.62 -7.53 -8.59
C THR A 49 16.36 -7.45 -7.09
N ILE A 50 15.14 -7.12 -6.66
CA ILE A 50 14.82 -6.96 -5.24
C ILE A 50 14.58 -8.34 -4.61
N ARG A 51 15.23 -8.57 -3.46
CA ARG A 51 15.08 -9.78 -2.66
C ARG A 51 14.74 -9.39 -1.21
N PRO A 52 13.45 -9.28 -0.86
CA PRO A 52 13.05 -8.95 0.49
C PRO A 52 13.55 -10.00 1.48
N LYS A 53 14.01 -9.55 2.65
CA LYS A 53 14.40 -10.46 3.74
C LYS A 53 13.20 -11.23 4.31
N TYR A 54 12.01 -10.63 4.23
CA TYR A 54 10.77 -11.17 4.74
C TYR A 54 9.68 -11.07 3.69
N LYS A 55 8.83 -12.10 3.62
CA LYS A 55 7.57 -12.07 2.88
C LYS A 55 6.50 -11.39 3.70
N LEU A 56 5.60 -10.68 3.01
CA LEU A 56 4.35 -10.24 3.60
C LEU A 56 3.41 -11.45 3.67
N ASN A 57 2.91 -11.74 4.87
CA ASN A 57 1.94 -12.82 5.08
C ASN A 57 0.49 -12.34 4.96
N ASN A 58 0.27 -11.03 4.83
CA ASN A 58 -1.04 -10.39 4.80
C ASN A 58 -1.10 -9.42 3.62
N PRO A 59 -2.28 -9.22 3.00
CA PRO A 59 -2.48 -8.21 1.97
C PRO A 59 -2.09 -6.81 2.45
N ILE A 60 -1.42 -6.05 1.59
CA ILE A 60 -1.11 -4.63 1.85
C ILE A 60 -2.42 -3.85 1.89
N ARG A 61 -2.59 -3.06 2.96
CA ARG A 61 -3.70 -2.12 3.13
C ARG A 61 -3.14 -0.78 3.56
N LEU A 62 -3.57 0.29 2.90
CA LEU A 62 -3.11 1.65 3.19
C LEU A 62 -3.99 2.31 4.24
N THR A 63 -3.37 3.02 5.19
CA THR A 63 -4.06 3.84 6.19
C THR A 63 -4.83 4.95 5.51
N ARG A 64 -6.08 5.13 5.95
CA ARG A 64 -6.87 6.29 5.56
C ARG A 64 -6.23 7.58 6.08
N GLN A 65 -6.32 8.63 5.28
CA GLN A 65 -5.80 9.93 5.69
C GLN A 65 -6.67 10.60 6.77
N CYS A 66 -6.04 11.37 7.63
CA CYS A 66 -6.73 12.24 8.60
C CYS A 66 -6.87 13.66 8.03
N PRO A 67 -7.89 14.45 8.41
CA PRO A 67 -8.11 15.82 7.90
C PRO A 67 -6.90 16.76 8.01
N SER A 68 -6.15 16.69 9.12
CA SER A 68 -4.93 17.50 9.32
C SER A 68 -3.64 16.76 8.90
N ARG A 69 -3.76 15.56 8.32
CA ARG A 69 -2.69 14.57 8.09
C ARG A 69 -1.89 14.19 9.34
N LYS A 70 -2.31 14.67 10.52
CA LYS A 70 -1.74 14.27 11.81
C LYS A 70 -2.29 12.90 12.17
N MET A 71 -1.41 11.92 12.16
CA MET A 71 -1.66 10.57 12.63
C MET A 71 -0.76 10.29 13.83
N PHE A 72 -1.22 9.44 14.73
CA PHE A 72 -0.43 8.99 15.87
C PHE A 72 -0.54 7.49 16.04
N ILE A 73 0.44 6.94 16.74
CA ILE A 73 0.52 5.53 17.08
C ILE A 73 0.22 5.43 18.57
N VAL A 74 -0.52 4.39 18.96
CA VAL A 74 -0.81 4.09 20.37
C VAL A 74 0.01 2.89 20.81
N GLU A 75 0.49 2.89 22.05
CA GLU A 75 1.42 1.86 22.56
C GLU A 75 0.89 0.43 22.44
N ARG A 76 -0.43 0.28 22.58
CA ARG A 76 -1.10 -1.03 22.45
C ARG A 76 -1.05 -1.61 21.04
N ASN A 77 -0.80 -0.79 20.00
CA ASN A 77 -0.71 -1.26 18.62
C ASN A 77 0.15 -0.34 17.75
N TYR A 78 1.42 -0.69 17.63
CA TYR A 78 2.41 0.10 16.88
C TYR A 78 2.25 0.07 15.35
N SER A 79 1.45 -0.86 14.81
CA SER A 79 1.28 -0.98 13.35
C SER A 79 0.08 -0.19 12.81
N ILE A 80 -0.71 0.42 13.69
CA ILE A 80 -1.91 1.16 13.31
C ILE A 80 -1.73 2.65 13.60
N HIS A 81 -2.03 3.43 12.58
CA HIS A 81 -2.09 4.88 12.66
C HIS A 81 -3.54 5.32 12.90
N TYR A 82 -3.73 6.21 13.88
CA TYR A 82 -5.03 6.69 14.31
C TYR A 82 -5.21 8.17 13.95
N CYS A 83 -6.43 8.53 13.59
CA CYS A 83 -6.90 9.92 13.53
C CYS A 83 -7.54 10.34 14.86
N SER A 84 -7.50 11.62 15.20
CA SER A 84 -8.10 12.11 16.47
C SER A 84 -9.63 12.08 16.45
N GLU A 85 -10.24 12.38 15.30
CA GLU A 85 -11.70 12.59 15.21
C GLU A 85 -12.36 11.75 14.13
N LYS A 86 -11.83 11.78 12.91
CA LYS A 86 -12.33 11.06 11.73
C LYS A 86 -11.20 10.83 10.73
N CYS A 87 -11.41 9.85 9.84
CA CYS A 87 -10.66 9.77 8.60
C CYS A 87 -11.33 10.63 7.52
N LEU A 88 -10.59 10.93 6.46
CA LEU A 88 -11.14 11.49 5.24
C LEU A 88 -11.87 10.41 4.43
N ASP A 89 -12.88 10.85 3.69
CA ASP A 89 -13.63 9.98 2.78
C ASP A 89 -12.74 9.50 1.64
N GLU A 90 -11.83 10.35 1.17
CA GLU A 90 -10.82 10.01 0.18
C GLU A 90 -9.42 9.96 0.81
N THR A 91 -8.64 8.98 0.37
CA THR A 91 -7.22 8.86 0.72
C THR A 91 -6.39 9.00 -0.52
N HIS A 92 -5.42 9.91 -0.48
CA HIS A 92 -4.59 10.26 -1.63
C HIS A 92 -3.15 9.73 -1.48
N CYS A 93 -2.58 9.18 -2.54
CA CYS A 93 -1.16 8.84 -2.66
C CYS A 93 -0.55 9.67 -3.80
N GLY A 94 0.12 10.77 -3.45
CA GLY A 94 0.39 11.81 -4.45
C GLY A 94 -0.93 12.40 -4.96
N ASP A 95 -1.10 12.44 -6.27
CA ASP A 95 -2.31 12.95 -6.93
C ASP A 95 -3.38 11.87 -7.19
N ILE A 96 -3.15 10.64 -6.70
CA ILE A 96 -4.01 9.48 -6.96
C ILE A 96 -4.94 9.24 -5.78
N ILE A 97 -6.24 9.13 -6.06
CA ILE A 97 -7.21 8.62 -5.09
C ILE A 97 -7.00 7.11 -4.97
N VAL A 98 -6.64 6.66 -3.77
CA VAL A 98 -6.46 5.25 -3.45
C VAL A 98 -7.81 4.55 -3.43
N PRO A 99 -7.97 3.42 -4.14
CA PRO A 99 -9.23 2.67 -4.14
C PRO A 99 -9.60 2.14 -2.75
N GLU A 100 -10.89 2.14 -2.44
CA GLU A 100 -11.46 1.65 -1.18
C GLU A 100 -11.03 0.21 -0.86
N GLU A 101 -10.90 -0.63 -1.88
CA GLU A 101 -10.46 -2.02 -1.74
C GLU A 101 -9.01 -2.15 -1.24
N HIS A 102 -8.17 -1.13 -1.43
CA HIS A 102 -6.79 -1.09 -0.96
C HIS A 102 -6.67 -0.48 0.44
N LEU A 103 -7.74 0.10 0.99
CA LEU A 103 -7.70 0.83 2.25
C LEU A 103 -7.99 -0.09 3.44
N GLN A 104 -7.33 0.19 4.56
CA GLN A 104 -7.79 -0.34 5.83
C GLN A 104 -9.04 0.40 6.33
N GLN A 105 -9.76 -0.22 7.25
CA GLN A 105 -10.83 0.46 7.99
C GLN A 105 -10.27 1.69 8.70
N CYS A 106 -11.13 2.68 8.95
CA CYS A 106 -10.70 3.90 9.60
C CYS A 106 -10.43 3.63 11.08
N TYR A 107 -9.31 4.13 11.62
CA TYR A 107 -8.98 4.03 13.03
C TYR A 107 -9.01 5.41 13.66
N ILE A 108 -9.88 5.60 14.66
CA ILE A 108 -10.03 6.86 15.36
C ILE A 108 -9.69 6.64 16.82
N CYS A 109 -8.91 7.53 17.42
CA CYS A 109 -8.75 7.58 18.86
C CYS A 109 -9.14 8.94 19.42
N LYS A 110 -10.31 8.99 20.06
CA LYS A 110 -10.79 10.21 20.72
C LYS A 110 -10.10 10.37 22.07
N ASN A 111 -9.50 11.54 22.29
CA ASN A 111 -8.81 11.92 23.53
C ASN A 111 -7.75 10.89 24.00
N HIS A 112 -7.13 10.15 23.06
CA HIS A 112 -6.14 9.11 23.35
C HIS A 112 -6.59 7.96 24.28
N GLN A 113 -7.90 7.86 24.58
CA GLN A 113 -8.43 6.87 25.51
C GLN A 113 -9.30 5.83 24.81
N LYS A 114 -10.19 6.29 23.92
CA LYS A 114 -11.10 5.42 23.18
C LYS A 114 -10.67 5.35 21.73
N CYS A 115 -9.91 4.31 21.41
CA CYS A 115 -9.55 4.03 20.02
C CYS A 115 -10.29 2.82 19.49
N ASP A 116 -11.04 3.02 18.41
CA ASP A 116 -11.86 1.99 17.81
C ASP A 116 -11.70 2.04 16.28
N PRO A 117 -11.68 0.87 15.61
CA PRO A 117 -11.92 0.82 14.18
C PRO A 117 -13.36 1.20 13.87
N ILE A 118 -13.57 1.90 12.75
CA ILE A 118 -14.89 2.17 12.19
C ILE A 118 -14.94 1.82 10.70
N GLY A 119 -16.13 1.45 10.25
CA GLY A 119 -16.39 1.09 8.86
C GLY A 119 -15.82 -0.27 8.48
N THR A 120 -15.75 -0.51 7.17
CA THR A 120 -15.28 -1.79 6.61
C THR A 120 -13.84 -1.68 6.16
N GLN A 121 -13.10 -2.78 6.33
CA GLN A 121 -11.76 -2.93 5.78
C GLN A 121 -11.83 -3.49 4.35
N GLY A 122 -11.07 -2.90 3.43
CA GLY A 122 -10.91 -3.44 2.08
C GLY A 122 -10.15 -4.78 2.08
N PRO A 123 -10.31 -5.62 1.04
CA PRO A 123 -9.59 -6.87 0.92
C PRO A 123 -8.05 -6.69 0.92
N GLY A 124 -7.56 -5.53 0.49
CA GLY A 124 -6.14 -5.25 0.31
C GLY A 124 -5.57 -5.92 -0.94
N VAL A 125 -4.28 -5.71 -1.18
CA VAL A 125 -3.57 -6.27 -2.34
C VAL A 125 -2.56 -7.31 -1.88
N ASN A 126 -2.69 -8.55 -2.37
CA ASN A 126 -1.73 -9.61 -2.10
C ASN A 126 -0.49 -9.44 -2.98
N THR A 127 0.46 -8.66 -2.51
CA THR A 127 1.69 -8.29 -3.21
C THR A 127 2.72 -7.79 -2.21
N GLU A 128 3.99 -7.74 -2.60
CA GLU A 128 5.08 -7.19 -1.80
C GLU A 128 5.23 -5.68 -1.98
N PHE A 129 4.70 -5.11 -3.07
CA PHE A 129 4.73 -3.68 -3.34
C PHE A 129 3.57 -3.24 -4.23
N ILE A 130 3.03 -2.04 -4.00
CA ILE A 130 2.02 -1.41 -4.86
C ILE A 130 2.64 -0.18 -5.52
N LEU A 131 2.63 -0.14 -6.84
CA LEU A 131 3.03 1.01 -7.64
C LEU A 131 1.78 1.69 -8.22
N TYR A 132 1.46 2.88 -7.74
CA TYR A 132 0.42 3.73 -8.31
C TYR A 132 1.02 4.59 -9.42
N VAL A 133 0.39 4.62 -10.59
CA VAL A 133 0.89 5.31 -11.80
C VAL A 133 -0.16 6.29 -12.30
N SER A 134 0.20 7.57 -12.38
CA SER A 134 -0.62 8.67 -12.93
C SER A 134 0.21 9.57 -13.85
N VAL A 135 -0.48 10.48 -14.55
CA VAL A 135 0.07 11.53 -15.42
C VAL A 135 -0.67 12.85 -15.24
#